data_AF-A0A951MNW8-F1
#
_entry.id   AF-A0A951MNW8-F1
#
_cell.length_a   1.000
_cell.length_b   1.000
_cell.length_c   1.000
_cell.angle_alpha   90.00
_cell.angle_beta   90.00
_cell.angle_gamma   90.00
#
_symmetry.space_group_name_H-M   'P 1'
#
loop_
_entity.id
_entity.type
_entity.pdbx_description
1 polymer ?
#
loop_
_entity_poly.entity_id
_entity_poly.type
_entity_poly.pdbx_seq_one_letter_code
_entity_poly.pdbx_strand_id
1 'polypeptide(L)'
;MDFITGKHLPRRTFLRGMGATVALPFLDAMVPAGRASSISGVDRTRLVAIEMVHGAAGCNEWGATQNLWSPAKVGRDFDLSPTAMSSLEPYRDHLTIISNTDVKMAEAFESPEIGGDHFRSSAVFLTQAHPKQTRGSDVFVGTSLDQIYARRFGQDTPFPSMQLCIEPVDQSGGCAYGYACVYTDTISWASPSEPLPMIRDPRVAFDMLFGAGGTPEERSARRRDKRSILDWVAREAALLKRDLGVDDRERM
;
A
#
# COMPACT_ATOMS: atom_id res chain seq x y z
N MET A 1 33.75 -6.50 35.73
CA MET A 1 32.74 -7.22 34.92
C MET A 1 31.56 -6.30 34.85
N ASP A 2 31.50 -5.51 33.79
CA ASP A 2 30.42 -4.54 33.60
C ASP A 2 29.22 -5.28 32.99
N PHE A 3 28.16 -5.43 33.78
CA PHE A 3 26.90 -5.97 33.29
C PHE A 3 26.18 -4.88 32.51
N ILE A 4 26.03 -5.06 31.19
CA ILE A 4 25.21 -4.19 30.34
C ILE A 4 23.74 -4.53 30.61
N THR A 5 23.02 -3.63 31.27
CA THR A 5 21.62 -3.80 31.73
C THR A 5 20.56 -3.33 30.73
N GLY A 6 20.90 -3.18 29.45
CA GLY A 6 19.95 -2.78 28.42
C GLY A 6 18.82 -3.81 28.27
N LYS A 7 17.58 -3.43 28.59
CA LYS A 7 16.40 -4.26 28.29
C LYS A 7 16.15 -4.20 26.78
N HIS A 8 16.05 -5.36 26.13
CA HIS A 8 15.69 -5.48 24.71
C HIS A 8 14.21 -5.85 24.60
N LEU A 9 13.39 -4.91 24.11
CA LEU A 9 11.99 -5.17 23.76
C LEU A 9 11.90 -5.49 22.25
N PRO A 10 11.50 -6.72 21.86
CA PRO A 10 11.21 -7.00 20.47
C PRO A 10 10.12 -6.05 19.96
N ARG A 11 10.32 -5.40 18.80
CA ARG A 11 9.30 -4.55 18.14
C ARG A 11 7.91 -5.20 18.07
N ARG A 12 7.86 -6.52 17.94
CA ARG A 12 6.61 -7.30 17.93
C ARG A 12 5.94 -7.40 19.30
N THR A 13 6.70 -7.44 20.39
CA THR A 13 6.16 -7.39 21.76
C THR A 13 5.51 -6.03 22.03
N PHE A 14 6.12 -4.96 21.54
CA PHE A 14 5.61 -3.59 21.62
C PHE A 14 4.31 -3.41 20.82
N LEU A 15 4.29 -3.83 19.54
CA LEU A 15 3.12 -3.73 18.68
C LEU A 15 1.94 -4.63 19.11
N ARG A 16 2.21 -5.70 19.85
CA ARG A 16 1.17 -6.55 20.45
C ARG A 16 0.43 -5.88 21.61
N GLY A 17 1.11 -5.00 22.35
CA GLY A 17 0.50 -4.23 23.43
C GLY A 17 -0.32 -3.05 22.89
N MET A 18 0.26 -2.23 22.02
CA MET A 18 -0.28 -0.86 21.88
C MET A 18 -1.35 -0.61 20.81
N GLY A 19 -1.57 -1.51 19.83
CA GLY A 19 -2.48 -1.20 18.72
C GLY A 19 -1.95 -0.10 17.80
N ALA A 20 -2.03 -0.31 16.49
CA ALA A 20 -1.42 0.58 15.50
C ALA A 20 -2.26 1.85 15.15
N THR A 21 -3.14 2.30 16.04
CA THR A 21 -3.96 3.51 15.79
C THR A 21 -3.21 4.81 16.06
N VAL A 22 -2.02 4.77 16.66
CA VAL A 22 -1.13 5.92 16.83
C VAL A 22 0.26 5.56 16.34
N ALA A 23 0.78 6.30 15.36
CA ALA A 23 2.16 6.15 14.93
C ALA A 23 3.07 6.56 16.10
N LEU A 24 3.76 5.59 16.71
CA LEU A 24 4.72 5.89 17.76
C LEU A 24 6.11 6.12 17.18
N PRO A 25 6.84 7.13 17.69
CA PRO A 25 8.24 7.32 17.35
C PRO A 25 9.07 6.11 17.77
N PHE A 26 10.17 5.89 17.06
CA PHE A 26 11.13 4.83 17.38
C PHE A 26 11.73 5.07 18.78
N LEU A 27 11.59 4.09 19.68
CA LEU A 27 12.09 4.15 21.05
C LEU A 27 13.45 3.46 21.17
N ASP A 28 14.32 3.97 22.03
CA ASP A 28 15.68 3.47 22.22
C ASP A 28 15.67 2.06 22.84
N ALA A 29 14.64 1.71 23.62
CA ALA A 29 14.38 0.35 24.12
C ALA A 29 14.13 -0.71 23.02
N MET A 30 13.93 -0.29 21.75
CA MET A 30 13.83 -1.18 20.59
C MET A 30 15.20 -1.56 20.00
N VAL A 31 16.30 -1.01 20.52
CA VAL A 31 17.67 -1.36 20.12
C VAL A 31 18.18 -2.51 21.01
N PRO A 32 18.65 -3.63 20.43
CA PRO A 32 19.23 -4.73 21.21
C PRO A 32 20.45 -4.29 22.02
N ALA A 33 20.49 -4.68 23.30
CA ALA A 33 21.63 -4.43 24.16
C ALA A 33 22.92 -5.04 23.59
N GLY A 34 23.98 -4.22 23.53
CA GLY A 34 25.29 -4.62 23.01
C GLY A 34 25.56 -4.25 21.55
N ARG A 35 24.64 -3.57 20.85
CA ARG A 35 24.95 -2.95 19.55
C ARG A 35 25.09 -1.44 19.73
N ALA A 36 26.32 -0.93 19.58
CA ALA A 36 26.53 0.46 19.22
C ALA A 36 25.67 0.79 17.99
N SER A 37 25.21 2.03 17.88
CA SER A 37 24.21 2.53 16.92
C SER A 37 24.66 2.48 15.45
N SER A 38 25.08 1.33 14.94
CA SER A 38 25.25 1.05 13.54
C SER A 38 24.12 0.13 13.07
N ILE A 39 22.87 0.57 13.25
CA ILE A 39 21.83 0.16 12.28
C ILE A 39 22.04 1.06 11.06
N SER A 40 23.14 0.86 10.35
CA SER A 40 23.21 1.10 8.89
C SER A 40 22.48 -0.05 8.18
N GLY A 41 21.36 -0.48 8.76
CA GLY A 41 20.63 -1.68 8.39
C GLY A 41 19.63 -1.32 7.31
N VAL A 42 20.13 -1.27 6.08
CA VAL A 42 19.39 -1.35 4.81
C VAL A 42 18.15 -0.45 4.82
N ASP A 43 18.30 0.78 4.33
CA ASP A 43 17.16 1.51 3.79
C ASP A 43 16.58 0.66 2.65
N ARG A 44 15.58 -0.18 2.97
CA ARG A 44 14.86 -0.93 1.96
C ARG A 44 13.95 0.06 1.30
N THR A 45 14.39 0.57 0.15
CA THR A 45 13.56 1.38 -0.75
C THR A 45 12.21 0.70 -0.89
N ARG A 46 11.16 1.37 -0.39
CA ARG A 46 9.80 0.85 -0.43
C ARG A 46 9.26 1.09 -1.84
N LEU A 47 8.66 0.07 -2.44
CA LEU A 47 7.90 0.26 -3.67
C LEU A 47 6.57 0.91 -3.34
N VAL A 48 6.29 2.03 -3.99
CA VAL A 48 4.98 2.68 -3.99
C VAL A 48 4.60 2.89 -5.45
N ALA A 49 3.44 2.35 -5.84
CA ALA A 49 2.85 2.58 -7.13
C ALA A 49 1.55 3.34 -6.92
N ILE A 50 1.40 4.48 -7.60
CA ILE A 50 0.21 5.34 -7.52
C ILE A 50 -0.33 5.49 -8.93
N GLU A 51 -1.61 5.17 -9.08
CA GLU A 51 -2.38 5.46 -10.28
C GLU A 51 -3.26 6.67 -10.01
N MET A 52 -3.36 7.56 -10.99
CA MET A 52 -4.35 8.64 -10.98
C MET A 52 -5.32 8.41 -12.13
N VAL A 53 -6.46 7.81 -11.78
CA VAL A 53 -7.57 7.56 -12.71
C VAL A 53 -8.32 8.86 -12.99
N HIS A 54 -8.88 9.00 -14.21
CA HIS A 54 -9.60 10.19 -14.71
C HIS A 54 -8.76 11.41 -15.11
N GLY A 55 -7.47 11.20 -15.34
CA GLY A 55 -6.60 12.16 -16.01
C GLY A 55 -5.89 13.11 -15.06
N ALA A 56 -4.96 13.86 -15.64
CA ALA A 56 -4.06 14.76 -14.94
C ALA A 56 -4.16 16.17 -15.51
N ALA A 57 -3.59 17.17 -14.82
CA ALA A 57 -3.50 18.53 -15.32
C ALA A 57 -2.65 18.55 -16.61
N GLY A 58 -3.24 18.33 -17.79
CA GLY A 58 -2.50 18.04 -19.03
C GLY A 58 -3.14 16.99 -19.94
N CYS A 59 -4.23 16.34 -19.51
CA CYS A 59 -4.93 15.33 -20.31
C CYS A 59 -5.77 15.88 -21.48
N ASN A 60 -5.93 17.21 -21.58
CA ASN A 60 -6.61 17.87 -22.69
C ASN A 60 -5.64 18.75 -23.49
N GLU A 61 -6.06 19.15 -24.69
CA GLU A 61 -5.23 19.92 -25.62
C GLU A 61 -4.66 21.19 -24.96
N TRP A 62 -5.51 21.97 -24.29
CA TRP A 62 -5.07 23.19 -23.61
C TRP A 62 -4.03 22.90 -22.52
N GLY A 63 -4.29 21.95 -21.62
CA GLY A 63 -3.37 21.60 -20.55
C GLY A 63 -2.03 21.05 -21.05
N ALA A 64 -2.04 20.33 -22.17
CA ALA A 64 -0.83 19.87 -22.86
C ALA A 64 -0.03 21.05 -23.42
N THR A 65 -0.67 22.04 -24.07
CA THR A 65 0.04 23.25 -24.55
C THR A 65 0.68 24.07 -23.43
N GLN A 66 0.11 24.00 -22.22
CA GLN A 66 0.60 24.68 -21.04
C GLN A 66 1.63 23.86 -20.23
N ASN A 67 1.92 22.61 -20.63
CA ASN A 67 2.82 21.71 -19.90
C ASN A 67 2.44 21.54 -18.42
N LEU A 68 1.14 21.45 -18.12
CA LEU A 68 0.66 21.39 -16.74
C LEU A 68 1.01 20.06 -16.01
N TRP A 69 1.42 19.03 -16.74
CA TRP A 69 1.88 17.74 -16.18
C TRP A 69 3.31 17.46 -16.59
N SER A 70 3.53 17.20 -17.88
CA SER A 70 4.86 16.88 -18.40
C SER A 70 5.65 18.17 -18.65
N PRO A 71 6.85 18.33 -18.07
CA PRO A 71 7.71 19.48 -18.39
C PRO A 71 8.07 19.53 -19.87
N ALA A 72 8.20 20.73 -20.43
CA ALA A 72 8.52 20.92 -21.84
C ALA A 72 9.95 20.45 -22.21
N LYS A 73 10.91 20.64 -21.30
CA LYS A 73 12.33 20.35 -21.54
C LYS A 73 12.68 18.95 -21.05
N VAL A 74 13.38 18.19 -21.89
CA VAL A 74 13.99 16.90 -21.54
C VAL A 74 15.37 17.12 -20.91
N GLY A 75 15.79 16.20 -20.05
CA GLY A 75 17.09 16.22 -19.38
C GLY A 75 16.98 16.68 -17.93
N ARG A 76 18.11 17.05 -17.31
CA ARG A 76 18.15 17.40 -15.88
C ARG A 76 17.56 18.78 -15.56
N ASP A 77 17.51 19.66 -16.56
CA ASP A 77 17.10 21.05 -16.41
C ASP A 77 15.60 21.26 -16.73
N PHE A 78 14.74 20.27 -16.47
CA PHE A 78 13.30 20.45 -16.66
C PHE A 78 12.74 21.49 -15.67
N ASP A 79 11.75 22.27 -16.09
CA ASP A 79 11.08 23.24 -15.22
C ASP A 79 9.78 22.66 -14.68
N LEU A 80 9.67 22.51 -13.35
CA LEU A 80 8.45 22.05 -12.69
C LEU A 80 7.50 23.19 -12.32
N SER A 81 7.93 24.44 -12.37
CA SER A 81 7.12 25.59 -11.95
C SER A 81 5.77 25.73 -12.65
N PRO A 82 5.60 25.43 -13.96
CA PRO A 82 4.28 25.47 -14.61
C PRO A 82 3.45 24.19 -14.36
N THR A 83 4.03 23.18 -13.73
CA THR A 83 3.41 21.85 -13.60
C THR A 83 2.66 21.70 -12.26
N ALA A 84 1.71 20.78 -12.22
CA ALA A 84 1.09 20.30 -10.98
C ALA A 84 2.09 19.58 -10.04
N MET A 85 3.31 19.30 -10.52
CA MET A 85 4.41 18.69 -9.76
C MET A 85 5.37 19.72 -9.16
N SER A 86 5.05 21.02 -9.18
CA SER A 86 5.92 22.07 -8.60
C SER A 86 6.30 21.82 -7.12
N SER A 87 5.45 21.16 -6.34
CA SER A 87 5.73 20.75 -4.95
C SER A 87 6.82 19.69 -4.82
N LEU A 88 7.17 19.00 -5.91
CA LEU A 88 8.21 17.98 -5.94
C LEU A 88 9.60 18.56 -6.22
N GLU A 89 9.73 19.86 -6.46
CA GLU A 89 11.02 20.54 -6.69
C GLU A 89 12.12 20.19 -5.67
N PRO A 90 11.84 20.10 -4.34
CA PRO A 90 12.85 19.71 -3.35
C PRO A 90 13.43 18.30 -3.56
N TYR A 91 12.77 17.46 -4.36
CA TYR A 91 13.15 16.07 -4.65
C TYR A 91 13.72 15.88 -6.06
N ARG A 92 13.98 16.97 -6.81
CA ARG A 92 14.44 16.94 -8.22
C ARG A 92 15.50 15.89 -8.52
N ASP A 93 16.50 15.75 -7.67
CA ASP A 93 17.62 14.80 -7.87
C ASP A 93 17.20 13.32 -7.79
N HIS A 94 16.00 13.06 -7.28
CA HIS A 94 15.38 11.74 -7.17
C HIS A 94 14.21 11.53 -8.13
N LEU A 95 13.89 12.52 -8.97
CA LEU A 95 12.79 12.45 -9.92
C LEU A 95 13.29 12.03 -11.30
N THR A 96 12.57 11.08 -11.89
CA THR A 96 12.65 10.77 -13.32
C THR A 96 11.24 10.85 -13.88
N ILE A 97 11.02 11.81 -14.78
CA ILE A 97 9.74 11.98 -15.45
C ILE A 97 9.87 11.36 -16.84
N ILE A 98 9.03 10.35 -17.11
CA ILE A 98 8.90 9.75 -18.43
C ILE A 98 7.55 10.21 -18.97
N SER A 99 7.59 11.12 -19.94
CA SER A 99 6.41 11.70 -20.59
C SER A 99 6.14 11.06 -21.95
N ASN A 100 4.97 11.36 -22.53
CA ASN A 100 4.55 10.85 -23.84
C ASN A 100 4.55 9.31 -23.93
N THR A 101 4.17 8.68 -22.82
CA THR A 101 3.96 7.23 -22.72
C THR A 101 2.52 6.90 -23.04
N ASP A 102 2.32 5.72 -23.63
CA ASP A 102 1.01 5.14 -23.82
C ASP A 102 0.93 3.77 -23.13
N VAL A 103 -0.27 3.39 -22.71
CA VAL A 103 -0.57 2.11 -22.06
C VAL A 103 -1.37 1.26 -23.05
N LYS A 104 -0.69 0.81 -24.10
CA LYS A 104 -1.27 0.00 -25.18
C LYS A 104 -2.16 -1.15 -24.70
N MET A 105 -1.80 -1.81 -23.60
CA MET A 105 -2.57 -2.95 -23.08
C MET A 105 -3.95 -2.57 -22.53
N ALA A 106 -4.22 -1.28 -22.30
CA ALA A 106 -5.54 -0.76 -21.97
C ALA A 106 -6.34 -0.30 -23.20
N GLU A 107 -5.73 -0.26 -24.39
CA GLU A 107 -6.46 0.01 -25.64
C GLU A 107 -7.38 -1.15 -26.03
N ALA A 108 -8.31 -0.87 -26.95
CA ALA A 108 -9.12 -1.90 -27.58
C ALA A 108 -8.30 -2.61 -28.66
N PHE A 109 -8.17 -3.93 -28.60
CA PHE A 109 -7.53 -4.74 -29.64
C PHE A 109 -8.57 -5.25 -30.64
N GLU A 110 -9.82 -5.38 -30.22
CA GLU A 110 -10.94 -5.77 -31.07
C GLU A 110 -12.09 -4.77 -31.01
N SER A 111 -12.90 -4.70 -32.07
CA SER A 111 -14.04 -3.77 -32.14
C SER A 111 -15.02 -3.85 -30.96
N PRO A 112 -15.33 -5.03 -30.38
CA PRO A 112 -16.21 -5.13 -29.20
C PRO A 112 -15.64 -4.49 -27.93
N GLU A 113 -14.35 -4.17 -27.88
CA GLU A 113 -13.65 -3.64 -26.72
C GLU A 113 -13.63 -2.10 -26.68
N ILE A 114 -14.07 -1.45 -27.76
CA ILE A 114 -14.07 0.00 -27.91
C ILE A 114 -14.92 0.65 -26.79
N GLY A 115 -14.34 1.67 -26.13
CA GLY A 115 -14.97 2.40 -25.01
C GLY A 115 -14.80 1.75 -23.63
N GLY A 116 -14.19 0.57 -23.56
CA GLY A 116 -13.87 -0.11 -22.30
C GLY A 116 -12.53 0.29 -21.66
N ASP A 117 -11.86 1.33 -22.16
CA ASP A 117 -10.51 1.74 -21.73
C ASP A 117 -10.45 2.09 -20.24
N HIS A 118 -11.45 2.82 -19.73
CA HIS A 118 -11.59 3.06 -18.29
C HIS A 118 -11.66 1.76 -17.48
N PHE A 119 -12.37 0.74 -17.99
CA PHE A 119 -12.54 -0.55 -17.29
C PHE A 119 -11.29 -1.42 -17.32
N ARG A 120 -10.46 -1.28 -18.35
CA ARG A 120 -9.19 -2.02 -18.47
C ARG A 120 -8.06 -1.36 -17.69
N SER A 121 -8.06 -0.03 -17.57
CA SER A 121 -6.95 0.74 -16.98
C SER A 121 -6.49 0.21 -15.61
N SER A 122 -7.42 0.00 -14.67
CA SER A 122 -7.12 -0.53 -13.33
C SER A 122 -6.44 -1.90 -13.38
N ALA A 123 -6.94 -2.82 -14.20
CA ALA A 123 -6.34 -4.14 -14.37
C ALA A 123 -4.94 -4.06 -14.99
N VAL A 124 -4.73 -3.14 -15.93
CA VAL A 124 -3.48 -2.98 -16.69
C VAL A 124 -2.41 -2.25 -15.87
N PHE A 125 -2.78 -1.36 -14.94
CA PHE A 125 -1.84 -0.52 -14.20
C PHE A 125 -0.63 -1.29 -13.65
N LEU A 126 -0.86 -2.32 -12.83
CA LEU A 126 0.22 -3.12 -12.24
C LEU A 126 0.56 -4.40 -13.01
N THR A 127 -0.27 -4.82 -13.97
CA THR A 127 -0.02 -6.06 -14.73
C THR A 127 0.69 -5.82 -16.05
N GLN A 128 0.49 -4.63 -16.65
CA GLN A 128 0.89 -4.29 -18.01
C GLN A 128 0.52 -5.38 -19.03
N ALA A 129 -0.64 -6.01 -18.82
CA ALA A 129 -1.17 -7.08 -19.66
C ALA A 129 -2.62 -6.77 -20.05
N HIS A 130 -3.03 -7.22 -21.23
CA HIS A 130 -4.33 -6.90 -21.80
C HIS A 130 -5.38 -7.86 -21.22
N PRO A 131 -6.42 -7.36 -20.53
CA PRO A 131 -7.40 -8.21 -19.90
C PRO A 131 -8.29 -8.87 -20.95
N LYS A 132 -8.50 -10.17 -20.82
CA LYS A 132 -9.43 -10.92 -21.66
C LYS A 132 -10.85 -10.36 -21.48
N GLN A 133 -11.49 -9.95 -22.57
CA GLN A 133 -12.90 -9.59 -22.56
C GLN A 133 -13.76 -10.82 -22.23
N THR A 134 -14.32 -10.84 -21.02
CA THR A 134 -15.24 -11.87 -20.54
C THR A 134 -16.14 -11.31 -19.46
N ARG A 135 -17.36 -11.85 -19.35
CA ARG A 135 -18.28 -11.59 -18.23
C ARG A 135 -18.33 -12.76 -17.24
N GLY A 136 -17.56 -13.81 -17.51
CA GLY A 136 -17.54 -15.08 -16.76
C GLY A 136 -16.42 -15.13 -15.73
N SER A 137 -16.22 -16.33 -15.18
CA SER A 137 -15.15 -16.62 -14.20
C SER A 137 -13.79 -16.90 -14.84
N ASP A 138 -13.71 -16.96 -16.16
CA ASP A 138 -12.51 -17.25 -16.94
C ASP A 138 -11.65 -15.99 -17.19
N VAL A 139 -11.51 -15.18 -16.14
CA VAL A 139 -10.75 -13.93 -16.17
C VAL A 139 -9.26 -14.21 -16.38
N PHE A 140 -8.62 -13.36 -17.18
CA PHE A 140 -7.20 -13.50 -17.52
C PHE A 140 -6.60 -12.14 -17.87
N VAL A 141 -5.51 -11.76 -17.18
CA VAL A 141 -4.75 -10.55 -17.50
C VAL A 141 -3.26 -10.80 -17.33
N GLY A 142 -2.77 -10.94 -16.10
CA GLY A 142 -1.35 -11.13 -15.79
C GLY A 142 -1.08 -11.06 -14.28
N THR A 143 0.11 -11.51 -13.88
CA THR A 143 0.55 -11.32 -12.49
C THR A 143 0.97 -9.88 -12.29
N SER A 144 0.42 -9.22 -11.28
CA SER A 144 0.69 -7.82 -10.96
C SER A 144 2.07 -7.59 -10.32
N LEU A 145 2.64 -6.40 -10.54
CA LEU A 145 3.95 -5.98 -10.04
C LEU A 145 4.04 -6.00 -8.51
N ASP A 146 2.99 -5.57 -7.81
CA ASP A 146 2.92 -5.61 -6.34
C ASP A 146 3.01 -7.04 -5.82
N GLN A 147 2.43 -8.01 -6.53
CA GLN A 147 2.53 -9.43 -6.15
C GLN A 147 3.90 -10.04 -6.47
N ILE A 148 4.53 -9.64 -7.57
CA ILE A 148 5.94 -9.99 -7.83
C ILE A 148 6.85 -9.43 -6.72
N TYR A 149 6.59 -8.19 -6.29
CA TYR A 149 7.31 -7.55 -5.20
C TYR A 149 7.07 -8.26 -3.85
N ALA A 150 5.81 -8.55 -3.49
CA ALA A 150 5.44 -9.22 -2.25
C ALA A 150 6.05 -10.62 -2.13
N ARG A 151 6.11 -11.39 -3.23
CA ARG A 151 6.78 -12.69 -3.27
C ARG A 151 8.26 -12.60 -2.90
N ARG A 152 8.95 -11.54 -3.34
CA ARG A 152 10.38 -11.35 -3.09
C ARG A 152 10.68 -10.72 -1.73
N PHE A 153 9.88 -9.76 -1.29
CA PHE A 153 10.22 -8.90 -0.14
C PHE A 153 9.22 -8.98 1.03
N GLY A 154 8.04 -9.57 0.84
CA GLY A 154 6.99 -9.69 1.87
C GLY A 154 7.16 -10.87 2.83
N GLN A 155 8.27 -11.61 2.75
CA GLN A 155 8.46 -12.84 3.53
C GLN A 155 8.84 -12.59 5.01
N ASP A 156 9.20 -11.35 5.34
CA ASP A 156 9.51 -10.93 6.72
C ASP A 156 8.25 -10.61 7.54
N THR A 157 7.05 -10.63 6.93
CA THR A 157 5.76 -10.35 7.58
C THR A 157 4.82 -11.56 7.51
N PRO A 158 3.92 -11.78 8.50
CA PRO A 158 2.94 -12.88 8.45
C PRO A 158 1.98 -12.80 7.27
N PHE A 159 1.72 -11.60 6.78
CA PHE A 159 0.96 -11.33 5.57
C PHE A 159 1.91 -10.68 4.57
N PRO A 160 2.28 -11.37 3.48
CA PRO A 160 3.16 -10.79 2.45
C PRO A 160 2.53 -9.64 1.68
N SER A 161 1.20 -9.62 1.58
CA SER A 161 0.42 -8.55 0.96
C SER A 161 -0.95 -8.43 1.63
N MET A 162 -1.52 -7.23 1.63
CA MET A 162 -2.87 -6.97 2.09
C MET A 162 -3.50 -5.93 1.17
N GLN A 163 -4.59 -6.30 0.51
CA GLN A 163 -5.31 -5.48 -0.45
C GLN A 163 -6.40 -4.68 0.28
N LEU A 164 -6.37 -3.36 0.19
CA LEU A 164 -7.29 -2.46 0.91
C LEU A 164 -8.04 -1.58 -0.08
N CYS A 165 -9.33 -1.36 0.15
CA CYS A 165 -10.13 -0.41 -0.63
C CYS A 165 -11.08 0.38 0.27
N ILE A 166 -11.60 1.48 -0.28
CA ILE A 166 -12.69 2.25 0.34
C ILE A 166 -14.01 2.11 -0.43
N GLU A 167 -13.91 1.80 -1.72
CA GLU A 167 -15.06 1.63 -2.62
C GLU A 167 -15.74 0.27 -2.43
N PRO A 168 -17.05 0.17 -2.70
CA PRO A 168 -17.74 -1.12 -2.82
C PRO A 168 -17.04 -2.03 -3.82
N VAL A 169 -16.95 -3.32 -3.48
CA VAL A 169 -16.34 -4.35 -4.34
C VAL A 169 -17.47 -5.23 -4.85
N ASP A 170 -17.70 -5.27 -6.16
CA ASP A 170 -18.60 -6.20 -6.82
C ASP A 170 -17.79 -7.29 -7.52
N GLN A 171 -17.46 -8.34 -6.77
CA GLN A 171 -16.63 -9.44 -7.28
C GLN A 171 -17.37 -10.37 -8.26
N SER A 172 -18.61 -10.08 -8.63
CA SER A 172 -19.44 -10.97 -9.40
C SER A 172 -20.20 -10.27 -10.51
N GLY A 173 -20.14 -10.85 -11.72
CA GLY A 173 -20.93 -10.41 -12.86
C GLY A 173 -20.14 -9.65 -13.91
N GLY A 174 -20.84 -9.35 -15.00
CA GLY A 174 -20.28 -8.53 -16.08
C GLY A 174 -20.58 -7.06 -15.82
N CYS A 175 -19.53 -6.27 -15.81
CA CYS A 175 -19.56 -4.82 -15.86
C CYS A 175 -19.80 -4.35 -17.32
N ALA A 176 -19.60 -3.06 -17.58
CA ALA A 176 -19.80 -2.50 -18.91
C ALA A 176 -18.81 -3.07 -19.94
N TYR A 177 -19.14 -2.91 -21.21
CA TYR A 177 -18.27 -3.27 -22.35
C TYR A 177 -17.82 -4.74 -22.36
N GLY A 178 -18.61 -5.66 -21.79
CA GLY A 178 -18.34 -7.09 -21.85
C GLY A 178 -17.20 -7.57 -20.95
N TYR A 179 -16.71 -6.74 -20.04
CA TYR A 179 -15.67 -7.10 -19.06
C TYR A 179 -16.26 -7.51 -17.71
N ALA A 180 -15.55 -8.35 -16.97
CA ALA A 180 -15.89 -8.75 -15.61
C ALA A 180 -15.56 -7.60 -14.65
N CYS A 181 -16.41 -7.38 -13.63
CA CYS A 181 -16.21 -6.30 -12.66
C CYS A 181 -14.89 -6.43 -11.88
N VAL A 182 -14.34 -7.64 -11.81
CA VAL A 182 -13.03 -7.83 -11.17
C VAL A 182 -11.89 -7.06 -11.86
N TYR A 183 -12.01 -6.71 -13.15
CA TYR A 183 -10.99 -5.90 -13.82
C TYR A 183 -10.99 -4.43 -13.35
N THR A 184 -12.10 -3.93 -12.81
CA THR A 184 -12.17 -2.59 -12.20
C THR A 184 -11.93 -2.61 -10.71
N ASP A 185 -12.33 -3.70 -10.05
CA ASP A 185 -12.47 -3.74 -8.60
C ASP A 185 -11.19 -4.18 -7.87
N THR A 186 -10.18 -4.65 -8.61
CA THR A 186 -8.86 -4.96 -8.05
C THR A 186 -7.73 -4.58 -8.99
N ILE A 187 -6.65 -4.07 -8.40
CA ILE A 187 -5.37 -3.80 -9.08
C ILE A 187 -4.32 -4.90 -8.79
N SER A 188 -4.61 -5.81 -7.85
CA SER A 188 -3.69 -6.83 -7.38
C SER A 188 -4.09 -8.21 -7.88
N TRP A 189 -3.19 -8.83 -8.64
CA TRP A 189 -3.36 -10.14 -9.27
C TRP A 189 -2.23 -11.08 -8.88
N ALA A 190 -2.55 -12.13 -8.12
CA ALA A 190 -1.60 -13.12 -7.63
C ALA A 190 -1.07 -14.00 -8.75
N SER A 191 -1.87 -14.27 -9.77
CA SER A 191 -1.49 -14.98 -10.99
C SER A 191 -2.33 -14.46 -12.16
N PRO A 192 -2.07 -14.86 -13.42
CA PRO A 192 -2.81 -14.35 -14.57
C PRO A 192 -4.33 -14.49 -14.49
N SER A 193 -4.84 -15.46 -13.72
CA SER A 193 -6.27 -15.72 -13.54
C SER A 193 -6.73 -15.64 -12.09
N GLU A 194 -5.91 -15.10 -11.19
CA GLU A 194 -6.20 -15.06 -9.74
C GLU A 194 -6.17 -13.61 -9.22
N PRO A 195 -7.31 -12.91 -9.27
CA PRO A 195 -7.46 -11.60 -8.65
C PRO A 195 -7.47 -11.72 -7.14
N LEU A 196 -6.85 -10.76 -6.44
CA LEU A 196 -6.86 -10.72 -4.98
C LEU A 196 -8.03 -9.89 -4.46
N PRO A 197 -8.73 -10.38 -3.42
CA PRO A 197 -9.88 -9.69 -2.86
C PRO A 197 -9.47 -8.45 -2.07
N MET A 198 -10.15 -7.34 -2.33
CA MET A 198 -9.93 -6.09 -1.61
C MET A 198 -10.67 -6.10 -0.26
N ILE A 199 -9.98 -5.69 0.80
CA ILE A 199 -10.53 -5.57 2.15
C ILE A 199 -11.04 -4.14 2.32
N ARG A 200 -12.36 -4.01 2.40
CA ARG A 200 -13.05 -2.72 2.62
C ARG A 200 -13.28 -2.41 4.10
N ASP A 201 -13.54 -3.44 4.91
CA ASP A 201 -13.86 -3.26 6.33
C ASP A 201 -12.57 -3.11 7.15
N PRO A 202 -12.32 -1.95 7.78
CA PRO A 202 -11.13 -1.74 8.60
C PRO A 202 -11.05 -2.70 9.80
N ARG A 203 -12.20 -3.22 10.28
CA ARG A 203 -12.21 -4.25 11.33
C ARG A 203 -11.65 -5.56 10.84
N VAL A 204 -11.93 -5.96 9.60
CA VAL A 204 -11.35 -7.17 9.00
C VAL A 204 -9.83 -7.02 8.87
N ALA A 205 -9.35 -5.87 8.37
CA ALA A 205 -7.93 -5.59 8.30
C ALA A 205 -7.25 -5.62 9.68
N PHE A 206 -7.89 -5.01 10.70
CA PHE A 206 -7.41 -5.03 12.08
C PHE A 206 -7.34 -6.45 12.65
N ASP A 207 -8.39 -7.25 12.47
CA ASP A 207 -8.44 -8.64 12.95
C ASP A 207 -7.42 -9.53 12.24
N MET A 208 -7.12 -9.29 10.96
CA MET A 208 -6.04 -9.97 10.25
C MET A 208 -4.69 -9.62 10.87
N LEU A 209 -4.40 -8.33 11.04
CA LEU A 209 -3.10 -7.86 11.55
C LEU A 209 -2.87 -8.20 13.04
N PHE A 210 -3.90 -8.13 13.87
CA PHE A 210 -3.80 -8.16 15.34
C PHE A 210 -4.65 -9.24 16.01
N GLY A 211 -5.63 -9.81 15.32
CA GLY A 211 -6.46 -10.92 15.83
C GLY A 211 -5.73 -12.26 15.87
N ALA A 212 -4.61 -12.39 15.14
CA ALA A 212 -3.71 -13.54 15.21
C ALA A 212 -2.88 -13.52 16.50
N GLY A 213 -3.30 -14.31 17.49
CA GLY A 213 -2.52 -14.50 18.73
C GLY A 213 -3.27 -14.95 19.98
N GLY A 214 -4.47 -15.53 19.86
CA GLY A 214 -5.19 -16.07 21.03
C GLY A 214 -6.16 -17.20 20.67
N THR A 215 -6.64 -17.93 21.68
CA THR A 215 -7.60 -19.04 21.53
C THR A 215 -8.95 -18.57 20.97
N PRO A 216 -9.80 -19.46 20.43
CA PRO A 216 -11.17 -19.11 20.02
C PRO A 216 -11.95 -18.35 21.12
N GLU A 217 -11.74 -18.72 22.39
CA GLU A 217 -12.35 -18.12 23.57
C GLU A 217 -11.86 -16.69 23.77
N GLU A 218 -10.55 -16.44 23.69
CA GLU A 218 -9.95 -15.09 23.80
C GLU A 218 -10.37 -14.18 22.64
N ARG A 219 -10.55 -14.74 21.43
CA ARG A 219 -11.13 -13.99 20.29
C ARG A 219 -12.60 -13.66 20.51
N SER A 220 -13.38 -14.58 21.08
CA SER A 220 -14.80 -14.35 21.44
C SER A 220 -14.95 -13.30 22.54
N ALA A 221 -14.05 -13.28 23.52
CA ALA A 221 -14.05 -12.30 24.60
C ALA A 221 -13.71 -10.92 24.06
N ARG A 222 -12.67 -10.82 23.20
CA ARG A 222 -12.32 -9.59 22.48
C ARG A 222 -13.45 -9.03 21.61
N ARG A 223 -14.17 -9.89 20.87
CA ARG A 223 -15.33 -9.47 20.06
C ARG A 223 -16.52 -9.00 20.89
N ARG A 224 -16.67 -9.51 22.13
CA ARG A 224 -17.73 -9.12 23.06
C ARG A 224 -17.41 -7.84 23.82
N ASP A 225 -16.13 -7.50 23.94
CA ASP A 225 -15.67 -6.28 24.59
C ASP A 225 -15.90 -5.09 23.64
N LYS A 226 -17.07 -4.45 23.75
CA LYS A 226 -17.45 -3.24 23.00
C LYS A 226 -16.72 -1.97 23.48
N ARG A 227 -15.69 -2.10 24.32
CA ARG A 227 -14.97 -0.94 24.86
C ARG A 227 -14.10 -0.31 23.78
N SER A 228 -13.99 1.01 23.86
CA SER A 228 -13.27 1.82 22.90
C SER A 228 -11.87 1.25 22.68
N ILE A 229 -11.48 1.04 21.42
CA ILE A 229 -10.12 0.65 21.05
C ILE A 229 -9.11 1.63 21.70
N LEU A 230 -9.50 2.90 21.86
CA LEU A 230 -8.68 3.92 22.53
C LEU A 230 -8.44 3.65 24.02
N ASP A 231 -9.42 3.09 24.75
CA ASP A 231 -9.25 2.75 26.16
C ASP A 231 -8.30 1.57 26.32
N TRP A 232 -8.39 0.61 25.40
CA TRP A 232 -7.47 -0.52 25.34
C TRP A 232 -6.05 -0.05 25.01
N VAL A 233 -5.89 0.77 23.94
CA VAL A 233 -4.59 1.38 23.58
C VAL A 233 -4.03 2.20 24.75
N ALA A 234 -4.83 3.01 25.43
CA ALA A 234 -4.41 3.82 26.57
C ALA A 234 -3.92 2.96 27.75
N ARG A 235 -4.62 1.85 28.04
CA ARG A 235 -4.21 0.92 29.10
C ARG A 235 -2.91 0.21 28.76
N GLU A 236 -2.75 -0.25 27.54
CA GLU A 236 -1.53 -0.95 27.10
C GLU A 236 -0.34 0.02 26.99
N ALA A 237 -0.58 1.25 26.54
CA ALA A 237 0.39 2.34 26.59
C ALA A 237 0.85 2.61 28.03
N ALA A 238 -0.08 2.67 28.98
CA ALA A 238 0.23 2.90 30.39
C ALA A 238 1.03 1.75 31.02
N LEU A 239 0.76 0.50 30.64
CA LEU A 239 1.53 -0.67 31.08
C LEU A 239 2.97 -0.59 30.55
N LEU A 240 3.13 -0.27 29.28
CA LEU A 240 4.44 -0.19 28.64
C LEU A 240 5.28 0.98 29.13
N LYS A 241 4.65 2.13 29.43
CA LYS A 241 5.32 3.30 30.02
C LYS A 241 6.02 2.95 31.35
N ARG A 242 5.51 1.97 32.10
CA ARG A 242 6.15 1.53 33.37
C ARG A 242 7.47 0.81 33.14
N ASP A 243 7.62 0.13 32.01
CA ASP A 243 8.81 -0.67 31.70
C ASP A 243 9.86 0.04 30.85
N LEU A 244 9.54 1.23 30.32
CA LEU A 244 10.43 2.09 29.52
C LEU A 244 11.34 2.99 30.38
N GLY A 245 12.51 3.33 29.84
CA GLY A 245 13.45 4.31 30.41
C GLY A 245 12.93 5.76 30.31
N VAL A 246 13.55 6.69 31.02
CA VAL A 246 13.07 8.08 31.16
C VAL A 246 12.93 8.77 29.80
N ASP A 247 13.94 8.66 28.94
CA ASP A 247 13.95 9.29 27.60
C ASP A 247 12.85 8.72 26.68
N ASP A 248 12.58 7.42 26.78
CA ASP A 248 11.52 6.77 26.01
C ASP A 248 10.12 7.11 26.54
N ARG A 249 9.97 7.46 27.81
CA ARG A 249 8.69 7.91 28.40
C ARG A 249 8.30 9.32 27.98
N GLU A 250 9.26 10.15 27.60
CA GLU A 250 9.03 11.51 27.08
C GLU A 250 8.65 11.50 25.60
N ARG A 251 9.13 10.52 24.82
CA ARG A 251 8.78 10.35 23.40
C ARG A 251 7.39 9.73 23.16
N MET A 252 6.70 9.31 24.21
CA MET A 252 5.50 8.47 24.18
C MET A 252 4.27 9.19 24.77
#